data_AF-A0A3G4VI38-F1
#
_entry.id   AF-A0A3G4VI38-F1
#
_cell.length_a   1.000
_cell.length_b   1.000
_cell.length_c   1.000
_cell.angle_alpha   90.00
_cell.angle_beta   90.00
_cell.angle_gamma   90.00
#
_symmetry.space_group_name_H-M   'P 1'
#
loop_
_entity.id
_entity.type
_entity.pdbx_description
1 polymer ?
#
loop_
_entity_poly.entity_id
_entity_poly.type
_entity_poly.pdbx_seq_one_letter_code
_entity_poly.pdbx_strand_id
1 'polypeptide(L)' 'MTRLKFNVFGQIMSVTREHDNWVLYRESQVGIRAKIYDVVIPSDLKEEDLVTYLDDIYHEMASVKFPRVLKL' A
#
# COMPACT_ATOMS: atom_id res chain seq x y z
N MET A 1 -9.36 -8.84 -11.23
CA MET A 1 -8.11 -8.34 -10.61
C MET A 1 -8.38 -8.08 -9.14
N THR A 2 -7.73 -8.83 -8.25
CA THR A 2 -7.86 -8.62 -6.81
C THR A 2 -7.12 -7.33 -6.43
N ARG A 3 -7.79 -6.48 -5.67
CA ARG A 3 -7.26 -5.19 -5.22
C ARG A 3 -7.33 -5.16 -3.71
N LEU A 4 -6.18 -4.99 -3.09
CA LEU A 4 -6.03 -4.97 -1.64
C LEU A 4 -5.89 -3.52 -1.20
N LYS A 5 -6.66 -3.10 -0.20
CA LYS A 5 -6.60 -1.74 0.31
C LYS A 5 -5.89 -1.71 1.65
N PHE A 6 -5.19 -0.61 1.88
CA PHE A 6 -4.46 -0.37 3.11
C PHE A 6 -4.68 1.08 3.56
N ASN A 7 -4.77 1.27 4.86
CA ASN A 7 -4.52 2.55 5.48
C ASN A 7 -3.04 2.60 5.86
N VAL A 8 -2.25 3.31 5.05
CA VAL A 8 -0.82 3.53 5.26
C VAL A 8 -0.65 4.84 6.04
N PHE A 9 -0.63 4.73 7.37
CA PHE A 9 -0.42 5.87 8.27
C PHE A 9 -1.37 7.07 8.04
N GLY A 10 -2.63 6.80 7.70
CA GLY A 10 -3.65 7.79 7.38
C GLY A 10 -3.88 8.02 5.88
N GLN A 11 -2.98 7.51 5.02
CA GLN A 11 -3.13 7.55 3.57
C GLN A 11 -3.79 6.27 3.06
N ILE A 12 -4.89 6.39 2.31
CA ILE A 12 -5.51 5.22 1.70
C ILE A 12 -4.72 4.85 0.44
N MET A 13 -4.24 3.62 0.40
CA MET A 13 -3.52 3.07 -0.74
C MET A 13 -4.14 1.74 -1.17
N SER A 14 -3.84 1.32 -2.40
CA SER A 14 -4.13 -0.03 -2.84
C SER A 14 -2.97 -0.68 -3.55
N VAL A 15 -2.84 -1.99 -3.35
CA VAL A 15 -1.90 -2.84 -4.07
C VAL A 15 -2.70 -3.74 -5.01
N THR A 16 -2.28 -3.79 -6.27
CA THR A 16 -2.89 -4.65 -7.30
C THR A 16 -1.81 -5.55 -7.90
N ARG A 17 -2.17 -6.79 -8.24
CA ARG A 17 -1.30 -7.69 -9.01
C ARG A 17 -1.46 -7.40 -10.51
N GLU A 18 -0.40 -6.91 -11.16
CA GLU A 18 -0.38 -6.57 -12.59
C GLU A 18 0.87 -7.18 -13.24
N HIS A 19 0.69 -8.02 -14.26
CA HIS A 19 1.79 -8.71 -14.95
C HIS A 19 2.79 -9.37 -13.98
N ASP A 20 2.26 -10.08 -12.98
CA ASP A 20 3.02 -10.74 -11.91
C ASP A 20 3.82 -9.81 -10.97
N ASN A 21 3.59 -8.51 -11.05
CA ASN A 21 4.18 -7.51 -10.17
C ASN A 21 3.14 -6.91 -9.23
N TRP A 22 3.56 -6.55 -8.04
CA TRP A 22 2.76 -5.72 -7.15
C TRP A 22 2.89 -4.26 -7.57
N VAL A 23 1.74 -3.61 -7.79
CA VAL A 23 1.67 -2.21 -8.17
C VAL A 23 0.93 -1.43 -7.10
N LEU A 24 1.60 -0.42 -6.56
CA LEU A 24 1.07 0.46 -5.53
C LEU A 24 0.36 1.68 -6.13
N TYR A 25 -0.78 2.01 -5.56
CA TYR A 25 -1.57 3.17 -5.92
C TYR A 25 -1.95 3.97 -4.68
N ARG A 26 -1.85 5.30 -4.75
CA ARG A 26 -2.52 6.19 -3.82
C ARG A 26 -3.97 6.37 -4.24
N GLU A 27 -4.89 6.13 -3.32
CA GLU A 27 -6.31 6.33 -3.56
C GLU A 27 -6.71 7.79 -3.42
N SER A 28 -7.64 8.24 -4.25
CA SER A 28 -8.33 9.50 -4.04
C SER A 28 -9.74 9.25 -3.54
N GLN A 29 -10.27 10.24 -2.83
CA GLN A 29 -11.69 10.22 -2.43
C GLN A 29 -12.64 10.47 -3.62
N VAL A 30 -12.13 11.04 -4.72
CA VAL A 30 -12.91 11.52 -5.87
C VAL A 30 -12.75 10.67 -7.14
N GLY A 31 -12.06 9.52 -7.06
CA GLY A 31 -12.19 8.42 -8.02
C GLY A 31 -10.90 8.02 -8.76
N ILE A 32 -10.03 8.97 -9.15
CA ILE A 32 -8.79 8.62 -9.86
C ILE A 32 -7.70 8.25 -8.84
N ARG A 33 -7.20 7.02 -8.91
CA ARG A 33 -6.03 6.60 -8.15
C ARG A 33 -4.74 6.97 -8.89
N ALA A 34 -3.70 7.35 -8.17
CA ALA A 34 -2.39 7.68 -8.72
C ALA A 34 -1.42 6.51 -8.50
N LYS A 35 -0.79 6.02 -9.56
CA LYS A 35 0.27 5.00 -9.44
C LYS A 35 1.48 5.61 -8.75
N ILE A 36 2.06 4.88 -7.79
CA ILE A 36 3.31 5.25 -7.13
C ILE A 36 4.43 4.48 -7.83
N TYR A 37 5.45 5.20 -8.33
CA TYR A 37 6.58 4.61 -9.05
C TYR A 37 7.84 4.51 -8.18
N ASP A 38 7.96 5.35 -7.16
CA ASP A 38 9.13 5.44 -6.30
C ASP A 38 9.19 4.31 -5.26
N VAL A 39 8.14 3.47 -5.18
CA VAL A 39 8.07 2.29 -4.33
C VAL A 39 7.91 1.05 -5.18
N VAL A 40 8.93 0.19 -5.14
CA VAL A 40 8.94 -1.12 -5.79
C VAL A 40 8.64 -2.16 -4.74
N ILE A 41 7.56 -2.94 -4.91
CA ILE A 41 7.25 -4.07 -4.04
C ILE A 41 7.78 -5.34 -4.73
N PRO A 42 8.61 -6.18 -4.07
CA PRO A 42 9.13 -7.42 -4.66
C PRO A 42 8.01 -8.31 -5.18
N SER A 43 8.14 -8.83 -6.41
CA SER A 43 7.07 -9.63 -7.04
C SER A 43 6.81 -10.96 -6.33
N ASP A 44 7.78 -11.50 -5.62
CA ASP A 44 7.69 -12.74 -4.83
C ASP A 44 7.12 -12.51 -3.42
N LEU A 45 6.92 -11.26 -2.99
CA LEU A 45 6.32 -10.95 -1.70
C LEU A 45 4.90 -11.52 -1.62
N LYS A 46 4.59 -12.22 -0.52
CA LYS A 46 3.25 -12.77 -0.32
C LYS A 46 2.26 -11.67 0.06
N GLU A 47 0.99 -11.91 -0.23
CA GLU A 47 -0.09 -10.99 0.15
C GLU A 47 -0.13 -10.73 1.67
N GLU A 48 0.15 -11.75 2.49
CA GLU A 48 0.17 -11.66 3.95
C GLU A 48 1.27 -10.72 4.48
N ASP A 49 2.37 -10.58 3.73
CA ASP A 49 3.53 -9.76 4.11
C ASP A 49 3.40 -8.29 3.67
N LEU A 50 2.39 -7.96 2.86
CA LEU A 50 2.19 -6.59 2.34
C LEU A 50 1.97 -5.56 3.45
N VAL A 51 1.32 -5.94 4.56
CA VAL A 51 1.11 -5.02 5.69
C VAL A 51 2.45 -4.66 6.31
N THR A 52 3.27 -5.65 6.64
CA THR A 52 4.61 -5.45 7.23
C THR A 52 5.49 -4.65 6.30
N TYR A 53 5.52 -5.00 5.01
CA TYR A 53 6.29 -4.27 4.01
C TYR A 53 5.95 -2.78 3.95
N LEU A 54 4.64 -2.46 3.91
CA LEU A 54 4.18 -1.08 3.88
C LEU A 54 4.43 -0.35 5.21
N ASP A 55 4.37 -1.06 6.34
CA ASP A 55 4.68 -0.50 7.66
C ASP A 55 6.15 -0.10 7.76
N ASP A 56 7.05 -0.98 7.32
CA ASP A 56 8.49 -0.76 7.37
C ASP A 56 8.93 0.39 6.44
N ILE A 57 8.49 0.38 5.17
CA ILE A 57 8.96 1.37 4.18
C ILE A 57 8.38 2.78 4.40
N TYR A 58 7.21 2.88 5.03
CA TYR A 58 6.56 4.15 5.35
C TYR A 58 6.62 4.49 6.84
N HIS A 59 7.46 3.83 7.63
CA HIS A 59 7.48 3.96 9.09
C HIS A 59 7.58 5.41 9.59
N GLU A 60 8.30 6.27 8.85
CA GLU A 60 8.44 7.70 9.17
C GLU A 60 7.13 8.48 9.14
N MET A 61 6.08 7.96 8.49
CA MET A 61 4.75 8.56 8.47
C MET A 61 3.93 8.23 9.72
N ALA A 62 4.42 7.36 10.61
CA ALA A 62 3.72 6.97 11.81
C ALA A 62 3.41 8.17 12.72
N SER A 63 2.22 8.16 13.30
CA SER A 63 1.76 9.18 14.23
C SER A 63 0.94 8.57 15.35
N VAL A 64 0.68 9.33 16.41
CA VAL A 64 -0.21 8.89 17.51
C VAL A 64 -1.59 8.47 16.99
N LYS A 65 -2.10 9.16 15.96
CA LYS A 65 -3.42 8.86 15.36
C LYS A 65 -3.39 7.64 14.44
N PHE A 66 -2.29 7.44 13.72
CA PHE A 66 -2.10 6.32 12.81
C PHE A 66 -0.75 5.68 13.14
N PRO A 67 -0.70 4.75 14.11
CA PRO A 67 0.58 4.23 14.60
C PRO A 67 1.13 3.06 13.78
N ARG A 68 0.33 2.50 12.86
CA ARG A 68 0.68 1.35 12.03
C ARG A 68 -0.14 1.32 10.75
N VAL A 69 0.29 0.52 9.78
CA VAL A 69 -0.47 0.20 8.57
C VAL A 69 -1.56 -0.82 8.89
N LEU A 70 -2.75 -0.63 8.31
CA LEU A 70 -3.88 -1.54 8.45
C LEU A 70 -4.39 -2.00 7.09
N LYS A 71 -4.61 -3.30 6.91
CA LYS A 71 -5.38 -3.83 5.77
C LYS A 71 -6.86 -3.47 5.95
N LEU A 72 -7.51 -3.04 4.86
CA LEU A 72 -8.91 -2.60 4.81
C LEU A 72 -9.80 -3.59 4.06
#